data_AF-X0TH41-F1
#
_entry.id   AF-X0TH41-F1
#
_cell.length_a   1.000
_cell.length_b   1.000
_cell.length_c   1.000
_cell.angle_alpha   90.00
_cell.angle_beta   90.00
_cell.angle_gamma   90.00
#
_symmetry.space_group_name_H-M   'P 1'
#
loop_
_entity.id
_entity.type
_entity.pdbx_description
1 polymer ?
#
loop_
_entity_poly.entity_id
_entity_poly.type
_entity_poly.pdbx_seq_one_letter_code
_entity_poly.pdbx_strand_id
1 'polypeptide(L)'
;ALLALDKRQWLGMEFPISASAASDWMDQKISPGRIVMRSNSFVALCTLAEQGLGHVLLPTHLGDNSKKLVRVPNDENLPAAGLWLLSHRDVLASPRVRTGMDFLYGVLRARQGMFEGW
;
A
#
# COMPACT_ATOMS: atom_id res chain seq x y z
N ALA A 1 -4.36 6.19 -22.25
CA ALA A 1 -4.07 6.06 -20.80
C ALA A 1 -2.83 5.18 -20.53
N LEU A 2 -2.83 3.89 -20.88
CA LEU A 2 -1.74 2.94 -20.60
C LEU A 2 -0.34 3.33 -21.12
N LEU A 3 -0.23 3.71 -22.39
CA LEU A 3 1.05 4.13 -23.01
C LEU A 3 1.67 5.39 -22.37
N ALA A 4 0.89 6.16 -21.61
CA ALA A 4 1.38 7.36 -20.92
C ALA A 4 1.95 7.04 -19.52
N LEU A 5 1.46 6.00 -18.86
CA LEU A 5 1.95 5.54 -17.55
C LEU A 5 3.26 4.75 -17.69
N ASP A 6 3.36 3.88 -18.69
CA ASP A 6 4.57 3.09 -18.97
C ASP A 6 5.75 3.95 -19.46
N LYS A 7 5.53 5.21 -19.89
CA LYS A 7 6.63 6.12 -20.22
C LYS A 7 7.33 6.72 -19.00
N ARG A 8 6.75 6.59 -17.80
CA ARG A 8 7.26 7.21 -16.58
C ARG A 8 8.20 6.28 -15.82
N GLN A 9 9.04 6.83 -14.95
CA GLN A 9 9.83 6.05 -14.01
C GLN A 9 8.97 5.67 -12.80
N TRP A 10 9.13 4.44 -12.33
CA TRP A 10 8.32 3.85 -11.26
C TRP A 10 9.19 3.27 -10.14
N LEU A 11 8.65 3.35 -8.93
CA LEU A 11 9.15 2.69 -7.73
C LEU A 11 8.37 1.39 -7.57
N GLY A 12 9.07 0.27 -7.63
CA GLY A 12 8.49 -1.06 -7.58
C GLY A 12 8.49 -1.66 -6.17
N MET A 13 7.77 -2.76 -6.03
CA MET A 13 7.60 -3.46 -4.76
C MET A 13 8.58 -4.62 -4.65
N GLU A 14 9.06 -4.88 -3.44
CA GLU A 14 9.88 -6.04 -3.08
C GLU A 14 9.17 -6.85 -1.98
N PHE A 15 9.56 -8.11 -1.82
CA PHE A 15 8.97 -9.01 -0.83
C PHE A 15 9.08 -8.41 0.59
N PRO A 16 7.99 -8.40 1.39
CA PRO A 16 6.75 -9.16 1.18
C PRO A 16 5.69 -8.41 0.36
N ILE A 17 5.86 -7.13 0.06
CA ILE A 17 4.86 -6.33 -0.68
C ILE A 17 4.67 -6.87 -2.10
N SER A 18 5.71 -7.41 -2.72
CA SER A 18 5.62 -8.01 -4.05
C SER A 18 4.67 -9.21 -4.14
N ALA A 19 4.23 -9.80 -3.01
CA ALA A 19 3.21 -10.85 -2.98
C ALA A 19 1.77 -10.29 -2.88
N SER A 20 1.54 -9.05 -3.33
CA SER A 20 0.25 -8.38 -3.28
C SER A 20 -0.33 -8.14 -4.66
N ALA A 21 -1.65 -8.01 -4.74
CA ALA A 21 -2.34 -7.64 -5.97
C ALA A 21 -1.85 -6.31 -6.57
N ALA A 22 -1.31 -5.40 -5.74
CA ALA A 22 -0.70 -4.16 -6.20
C ALA A 22 0.58 -4.39 -7.02
N SER A 23 1.39 -5.38 -6.62
CA SER A 23 2.55 -5.80 -7.41
C SER A 23 2.10 -6.48 -8.71
N ASP A 24 1.09 -7.35 -8.65
CA ASP A 24 0.55 -8.02 -9.84
C ASP A 24 0.04 -7.00 -10.88
N TRP A 25 -0.65 -5.95 -10.42
CA TRP A 25 -1.08 -4.86 -11.30
C TRP A 25 0.13 -4.14 -11.91
N MET A 26 1.17 -3.83 -11.12
CA MET A 26 2.37 -3.19 -11.65
C MET A 26 3.06 -4.05 -12.71
N ASP A 27 3.22 -5.35 -12.46
CA ASP A 27 3.90 -6.26 -13.38
C ASP A 27 3.13 -6.44 -14.69
N GLN A 28 1.80 -6.33 -14.66
CA GLN A 28 0.95 -6.37 -15.85
C GLN A 28 0.99 -5.07 -16.67
N LYS A 29 1.19 -3.92 -16.02
CA LYS A 29 1.01 -2.60 -16.66
C LYS A 29 2.30 -1.83 -16.92
N ILE A 30 3.35 -2.11 -16.16
CA ILE A 30 4.59 -1.33 -16.14
C ILE A 30 5.74 -2.23 -16.57
N SER A 31 6.44 -1.82 -17.63
CA SER A 31 7.60 -2.57 -18.12
C SER A 31 8.70 -2.64 -17.05
N PRO A 32 9.39 -3.78 -16.86
CA PRO A 32 10.44 -3.91 -15.84
C PRO A 32 11.56 -2.87 -15.96
N GLY A 33 11.89 -2.43 -17.18
CA GLY A 33 12.89 -1.37 -17.43
C GLY A 33 12.48 0.04 -16.98
N ARG A 34 11.23 0.22 -16.52
CA ARG A 34 10.74 1.47 -15.93
C ARG A 34 10.86 1.50 -14.41
N ILE A 35 11.12 0.36 -13.79
CA ILE A 35 11.30 0.27 -12.34
C ILE A 35 12.73 0.71 -12.00
N VAL A 36 12.86 1.92 -11.46
CA VAL A 36 14.17 2.52 -11.15
C VAL A 36 14.69 2.15 -9.77
N MET A 37 13.79 1.80 -8.85
CA MET A 37 14.12 1.32 -7.52
C MET A 37 13.00 0.42 -6.99
N ARG A 38 13.34 -0.50 -6.09
CA ARG A 38 12.37 -1.32 -5.37
C ARG A 38 12.52 -1.17 -3.87
N SER A 39 11.45 -1.40 -3.13
CA SER A 39 11.48 -1.48 -1.67
C SER A 39 10.38 -2.38 -1.13
N ASN A 40 10.66 -3.01 0.01
CA ASN A 40 9.73 -3.83 0.78
C ASN A 40 8.94 -3.04 1.84
N SER A 41 8.99 -1.70 1.81
CA SER A 41 8.29 -0.82 2.73
C SER A 41 7.55 0.28 2.00
N PHE A 42 6.22 0.37 2.20
CA PHE A 42 5.42 1.46 1.66
C PHE A 42 5.86 2.84 2.18
N VAL A 43 6.38 2.92 3.41
CA VAL A 43 6.90 4.17 3.98
C VAL A 43 8.18 4.60 3.25
N ALA A 44 9.06 3.66 2.92
CA ALA A 44 10.25 3.95 2.13
C ALA A 44 9.86 4.36 0.71
N LEU A 45 8.95 3.62 0.06
CA LEU A 45 8.42 3.98 -1.26
C LEU A 45 7.80 5.38 -1.29
N CYS A 46 7.02 5.73 -0.26
CA CYS A 46 6.45 7.07 -0.09
C CYS A 46 7.57 8.12 0.00
N THR A 47 8.55 7.91 0.88
CA THR A 47 9.70 8.82 1.05
C THR A 47 10.44 9.04 -0.28
N LEU A 48 10.70 7.97 -1.03
CA LEU A 48 11.38 8.06 -2.32
C LEU A 48 10.56 8.83 -3.36
N ALA A 49 9.24 8.62 -3.39
CA ALA A 49 8.34 9.38 -4.24
C ALA A 49 8.30 10.86 -3.87
N GLU A 50 8.31 11.18 -2.56
CA GLU A 50 8.39 12.57 -2.08
C GLU A 50 9.68 13.28 -2.48
N GLN A 51 10.77 12.52 -2.69
CA GLN A 51 12.03 13.02 -3.23
C GLN A 51 12.05 13.07 -4.77
N GLY A 52 10.94 12.69 -5.44
CA GLY A 52 10.79 12.78 -6.88
C GLY A 52 11.43 11.64 -7.68
N LEU A 53 11.76 10.50 -7.04
CA LEU A 53 12.45 9.40 -7.73
C LEU A 53 11.54 8.61 -8.69
N GLY A 54 10.22 8.79 -8.63
CA GLY A 54 9.31 8.13 -9.56
C GLY A 54 7.87 8.07 -9.08
N HIS A 55 7.04 7.43 -9.90
CA HIS A 55 5.65 7.11 -9.60
C HIS A 55 5.58 5.89 -8.70
N VAL A 56 4.55 5.79 -7.88
CA VAL A 56 4.43 4.74 -6.88
C VAL A 56 2.97 4.39 -6.67
N LEU A 57 2.68 3.11 -6.46
CA LEU A 57 1.43 2.69 -5.85
C LEU A 57 1.58 2.68 -4.32
N LEU A 58 0.70 3.41 -3.64
CA LEU A 58 0.67 3.50 -2.18
C LEU A 58 -0.73 3.16 -1.67
N PRO A 59 -0.86 2.63 -0.43
CA PRO A 59 -2.12 2.66 0.28
C PRO A 59 -2.63 4.10 0.36
N THR A 60 -3.92 4.29 0.06
CA THR A 60 -4.58 5.60 0.04
C THR A 60 -4.29 6.44 1.29
N HIS A 61 -4.45 5.84 2.46
CA HIS A 61 -4.19 6.50 3.75
C HIS A 61 -2.74 6.95 3.94
N LEU A 62 -1.77 6.37 3.22
CA LEU A 62 -0.38 6.79 3.30
C LEU A 62 -0.09 7.89 2.28
N GLY A 63 -0.55 7.72 1.04
CA GLY A 63 -0.36 8.70 -0.03
C GLY A 63 -1.05 10.03 0.26
N ASP A 64 -2.32 9.99 0.68
CA ASP A 64 -3.15 11.19 0.91
C ASP A 64 -2.68 12.01 2.13
N ASN A 65 -1.98 11.37 3.07
CA ASN A 65 -1.41 12.06 4.21
C ASN A 65 -0.11 12.83 3.88
N SER A 66 0.49 12.58 2.71
CA SER A 66 1.67 13.34 2.28
C SER A 66 1.27 14.63 1.57
N LYS A 67 1.78 15.76 2.06
CA LYS A 67 1.62 17.07 1.41
C LYS A 67 2.52 17.29 0.19
N LYS A 68 3.47 16.37 -0.05
CA LYS A 68 4.44 16.44 -1.15
C LYS A 68 4.05 15.57 -2.34
N LEU A 69 3.07 14.70 -2.14
CA LEU A 69 2.55 13.82 -3.18
C LEU A 69 1.25 14.39 -3.75
N VAL A 70 1.02 14.09 -5.01
CA VAL A 70 -0.25 14.35 -5.68
C VAL A 70 -0.75 13.04 -6.26
N ARG A 71 -2.04 12.76 -6.06
CA ARG A 71 -2.65 11.58 -6.66
C ARG A 71 -2.68 11.75 -8.18
N VAL A 72 -2.20 10.74 -8.89
CA VAL A 72 -2.28 10.70 -10.35
C VAL A 72 -3.66 10.15 -10.72
N PRO A 73 -4.48 10.90 -11.48
CA PRO A 73 -5.75 10.38 -11.97
C PRO A 73 -5.51 9.13 -12.81
N ASN A 74 -6.27 8.08 -12.56
CA ASN A 74 -6.21 6.82 -13.30
C ASN A 74 -7.62 6.31 -13.53
N ASP A 75 -7.92 5.94 -14.77
CA ASP A 75 -9.21 5.36 -15.15
C ASP A 75 -9.26 3.84 -14.90
N GLU A 76 -8.16 3.24 -14.44
CA GLU A 76 -8.10 1.81 -14.13
C GLU A 76 -8.50 1.50 -12.70
N ASN A 77 -9.17 0.35 -12.55
CA ASN A 77 -9.41 -0.26 -11.24
C ASN A 77 -8.07 -0.71 -10.65
N LEU A 78 -7.56 0.08 -9.70
CA LEU A 78 -6.44 -0.35 -8.86
C LEU A 78 -6.90 -1.52 -7.96
N PRO A 79 -5.97 -2.34 -7.45
CA PRO A 79 -6.33 -3.41 -6.52
C PRO A 79 -6.60 -2.85 -5.12
N ALA A 80 -7.62 -3.39 -4.46
CA ALA A 80 -7.90 -3.13 -3.05
C ALA A 80 -7.07 -4.05 -2.16
N ALA A 81 -6.61 -3.54 -1.01
CA ALA A 81 -6.01 -4.36 0.04
C ALA A 81 -6.87 -4.30 1.31
N GLY A 82 -7.10 -5.46 1.93
CA GLY A 82 -7.74 -5.55 3.23
C GLY A 82 -6.78 -5.20 4.38
N LEU A 83 -7.34 -4.86 5.53
CA LEU A 83 -6.61 -4.78 6.79
C LEU A 83 -7.04 -5.94 7.69
N TRP A 84 -6.09 -6.78 8.09
CA TRP A 84 -6.34 -7.92 8.97
C TRP A 84 -5.68 -7.73 10.32
N LEU A 85 -6.42 -8.05 11.39
CA LEU A 85 -5.89 -8.17 12.74
C LEU A 85 -5.76 -9.66 13.07
N LEU A 86 -4.53 -10.15 13.22
CA LEU A 86 -4.22 -11.57 13.30
C LEU A 86 -3.42 -11.88 14.59
N SER A 87 -3.68 -13.05 15.16
CA SER A 87 -2.89 -13.62 16.25
C SER A 87 -2.97 -15.14 16.22
N HIS A 88 -1.93 -15.82 16.68
CA HIS A 88 -1.97 -17.27 16.87
C HIS A 88 -3.05 -17.63 17.90
N ARG A 89 -3.76 -18.76 17.67
CA ARG A 89 -4.86 -19.21 18.53
C ARG A 89 -4.45 -19.36 20.00
N ASP A 90 -3.26 -19.91 20.23
CA ASP A 90 -2.74 -20.13 21.59
C ASP A 90 -2.44 -18.82 22.31
N VAL A 91 -1.99 -17.80 21.57
CA VAL A 91 -1.72 -16.47 22.12
C VAL A 91 -3.04 -15.75 22.43
N LEU A 92 -4.06 -15.92 21.58
CA LEU A 92 -5.41 -15.40 21.81
C LEU A 92 -6.12 -16.01 23.02
N ALA A 93 -5.68 -17.18 23.50
CA ALA A 93 -6.21 -17.79 24.71
C ALA A 93 -5.83 -16.99 25.98
N SER A 94 -4.78 -16.16 25.93
CA SER A 94 -4.43 -15.27 27.03
C SER A 94 -5.45 -14.13 27.16
N PRO A 95 -6.06 -13.92 28.34
CA PRO A 95 -7.00 -12.81 28.56
C PRO A 95 -6.40 -11.44 28.23
N ARG A 96 -5.12 -11.21 28.55
CA ARG A 96 -4.43 -9.95 28.25
C ARG A 96 -4.35 -9.68 26.74
N VAL A 97 -4.05 -10.71 25.95
CA VAL A 97 -3.98 -10.61 24.50
C VAL A 97 -5.38 -10.38 23.94
N ARG A 98 -6.38 -11.14 24.40
CA ARG A 98 -7.78 -10.98 24.00
C ARG A 98 -8.24 -9.53 24.19
N THR A 99 -8.05 -8.98 25.38
CA THR A 99 -8.41 -7.59 25.68
C THR A 99 -7.69 -6.59 24.77
N GLY A 100 -6.41 -6.80 24.50
CA GLY A 100 -5.66 -5.96 23.55
C GLY A 100 -6.20 -6.04 22.12
N MET A 101 -6.53 -7.24 21.65
CA MET A 101 -7.09 -7.46 20.31
C MET A 101 -8.49 -6.85 20.17
N ASP A 102 -9.34 -6.98 21.18
CA ASP A 102 -10.69 -6.39 21.18
C ASP A 102 -10.59 -4.85 21.19
N PHE A 103 -9.65 -4.28 21.95
CA PHE A 103 -9.37 -2.83 21.92
C PHE A 103 -8.89 -2.36 20.54
N LEU A 104 -7.87 -3.02 19.97
CA LEU A 104 -7.34 -2.67 18.65
C LEU A 104 -8.42 -2.78 17.57
N TYR A 105 -9.23 -3.85 17.62
CA TYR A 105 -10.37 -4.01 16.72
C TYR A 105 -11.33 -2.83 16.83
N GLY A 106 -11.74 -2.44 18.03
CA GLY A 106 -12.62 -1.29 18.25
C GLY A 106 -12.04 0.01 17.66
N VAL A 107 -10.76 0.30 17.90
CA VAL A 107 -10.08 1.48 17.37
C VAL A 107 -10.00 1.47 15.84
N LEU A 108 -9.60 0.34 15.25
CA LEU A 108 -9.46 0.19 13.80
C LEU A 108 -10.81 0.29 13.09
N ARG A 109 -11.86 -0.31 13.66
CA ARG A 109 -13.24 -0.22 13.14
C ARG A 109 -13.76 1.21 13.18
N ALA A 110 -13.53 1.94 14.27
CA ALA A 110 -13.92 3.35 14.36
C ALA A 110 -13.20 4.24 13.33
N ARG A 111 -12.05 3.79 12.80
CA ARG A 111 -11.25 4.46 11.78
C ARG A 111 -11.35 3.83 10.40
N GLN A 112 -12.31 2.95 10.14
CA GLN A 112 -12.42 2.22 8.86
C GLN A 112 -12.42 3.13 7.63
N GLY A 113 -13.05 4.32 7.72
CA GLY A 113 -13.06 5.31 6.64
C GLY A 113 -11.68 5.89 6.28
N MET A 114 -10.65 5.69 7.10
CA MET A 114 -9.26 6.00 6.74
C MET A 114 -8.71 4.99 5.73
N PHE A 115 -9.12 3.73 5.83
CA PHE A 115 -8.61 2.63 5.01
C PHE A 115 -9.51 2.35 3.79
N GLU A 116 -10.78 2.75 3.87
CA GLU A 116 -11.76 2.66 2.80
C GLU A 116 -11.71 3.94 1.96
N GLY A 117 -11.00 3.92 0.83
CA GLY A 117 -10.91 5.11 -0.04
C GLY A 117 -10.35 4.81 -1.43
N TRP A 118 -11.08 5.26 -2.45
CA TRP A 118 -10.76 5.22 -3.87
C TRP A 118 -10.83 6.62 -4.47
#